data_AF-A0A2I0B424-F1
#
_entry.id   AF-A0A2I0B424-F1
#
_cell.length_a   1.000
_cell.length_b   1.000
_cell.length_c   1.000
_cell.angle_alpha   90.00
_cell.angle_beta   90.00
_cell.angle_gamma   90.00
#
_symmetry.space_group_name_H-M   'P 1'
#
loop_
_entity.id
_entity.type
_entity.pdbx_description
1 polymer ?
#
loop_
_entity_poly.entity_id
_entity_poly.type
_entity_poly.pdbx_seq_one_letter_code
_entity_poly.pdbx_strand_id
1 'polypeptide(L)'
;MAESSDRRIRDPLARPDLQGELAEVLIPLTAEGFQTANWDVLFLGRNHVPVKPFIAAVKVLANETDTDLREKILAMAIRNGWCNTLRSATPVQLFRFCVWLRSADGMTAINVLRKERLLEKRVTRGLDVADVALTSALKEQISDMIAERKRLRAEHEDYLADMRRQIALRTREYEERMREHSAYYAPASTYQEMDEVDLSTTCHVLYHDECVASDEQEVDPTPENMDAFRQLHGPEAQSIHMARFLADQRRREELLVWVEEKILELVNTGDFPREKTFRSFLSSAGGGVAPEI
;
A
#
# COMPACT_ATOMS: atom_id res chain seq x y z
N MET A 1 25.83 34.66 -74.00
CA MET A 1 24.65 34.12 -73.29
C MET A 1 24.45 32.70 -73.74
N ALA A 2 25.06 31.80 -72.99
CA ALA A 2 25.03 30.36 -73.20
C ALA A 2 24.15 29.77 -72.10
N GLU A 3 23.18 28.95 -72.47
CA GLU A 3 22.55 27.98 -71.58
C GLU A 3 22.03 26.84 -72.46
N SER A 4 22.96 26.00 -72.91
CA SER A 4 22.62 24.68 -73.45
C SER A 4 22.23 23.83 -72.25
N SER A 5 20.92 23.71 -72.03
CA SER A 5 20.29 22.83 -71.05
C SER A 5 20.62 21.37 -71.40
N ASP A 6 21.72 20.89 -70.85
CA ASP A 6 22.15 19.50 -70.94
C ASP A 6 21.25 18.65 -70.05
N ARG A 7 20.09 18.27 -70.60
CA ARG A 7 19.15 17.36 -69.95
C ARG A 7 19.82 15.99 -69.85
N ARG A 8 20.33 15.68 -68.65
CA ARG A 8 20.74 14.32 -68.28
C ARG A 8 19.57 13.36 -68.49
N ILE A 9 19.65 12.58 -69.55
CA ILE A 9 18.76 11.44 -69.81
C ILE A 9 19.07 10.42 -68.71
N ARG A 10 18.12 10.23 -67.80
CA ARG A 10 18.18 9.17 -66.78
C ARG A 10 17.87 7.87 -67.49
N ASP A 11 18.89 7.05 -67.75
CA ASP A 11 18.71 5.70 -68.29
C ASP A 11 17.95 4.85 -67.26
N PRO A 12 16.70 4.42 -67.52
CA PRO A 12 15.92 3.58 -66.61
C PRO A 12 16.43 2.13 -66.58
N LEU A 13 17.42 1.80 -67.41
CA LEU A 13 18.00 0.46 -67.57
C LEU A 13 19.50 0.43 -67.22
N ALA A 14 19.98 1.37 -66.38
CA ALA A 14 21.27 1.18 -65.71
C ALA A 14 21.19 -0.13 -64.91
N ARG A 15 21.67 -1.23 -65.51
CA ARG A 15 21.73 -2.53 -64.87
C ARG A 15 22.52 -2.31 -63.57
N PRO A 16 22.01 -2.74 -62.40
CA PRO A 16 22.78 -2.61 -61.18
C PRO A 16 24.14 -3.28 -61.42
N ASP A 17 25.23 -2.55 -61.17
CA ASP A 17 26.58 -3.09 -61.25
C ASP A 17 26.78 -4.09 -60.10
N LEU A 18 26.25 -5.30 -60.31
CA LEU A 18 26.30 -6.38 -59.33
C LEU A 18 27.73 -6.82 -59.08
N GLN A 19 28.65 -6.59 -60.02
CA GLN A 19 30.06 -6.93 -59.84
C GLN A 19 30.73 -5.92 -58.90
N GLY A 20 30.47 -4.62 -59.08
CA GLY A 20 30.91 -3.56 -58.17
C GLY A 20 30.33 -3.73 -56.76
N GLU A 21 29.02 -3.95 -56.65
CA GLU A 21 28.36 -4.13 -55.35
C GLU A 21 28.84 -5.40 -54.63
N LEU A 22 29.10 -6.49 -55.36
CA LEU A 22 29.68 -7.71 -54.81
C LEU A 22 31.10 -7.47 -54.29
N ALA A 23 31.94 -6.78 -55.06
CA ALA A 23 33.30 -6.47 -54.66
C ALA A 23 33.32 -5.65 -53.36
N GLU A 24 32.49 -4.61 -53.26
CA GLU A 24 32.38 -3.77 -52.06
C GLU A 24 31.99 -4.57 -50.81
N VAL A 25 30.96 -5.43 -50.92
CA VAL A 25 30.45 -6.21 -49.79
C VAL A 25 31.44 -7.31 -49.35
N LEU A 26 32.34 -7.74 -50.23
CA LEU A 26 33.36 -8.74 -49.90
C LEU A 26 34.62 -8.16 -49.25
N ILE A 27 34.91 -6.85 -49.41
CA ILE A 27 36.12 -6.22 -48.83
C ILE A 27 36.29 -6.51 -47.33
N PRO A 28 35.27 -6.29 -46.47
CA PRO A 28 35.41 -6.56 -45.04
C PRO A 28 35.69 -8.03 -44.76
N LEU A 29 35.09 -8.95 -45.53
CA LEU A 29 35.29 -10.39 -45.34
C LEU A 29 36.67 -10.86 -45.78
N THR A 30 37.26 -10.24 -46.80
CA THR A 30 38.64 -10.50 -47.20
C THR A 30 39.61 -10.16 -46.06
N ALA A 31 39.36 -9.05 -45.36
CA ALA A 31 40.17 -8.64 -44.20
C ALA A 31 40.06 -9.65 -43.03
N GLU A 32 38.89 -10.26 -42.84
CA GLU A 32 38.64 -11.32 -41.84
C GLU A 32 39.18 -12.71 -42.27
N GLY A 33 39.81 -12.82 -43.44
CA GLY A 33 40.53 -14.02 -43.88
C GLY A 33 39.76 -14.95 -44.82
N PHE A 34 38.62 -14.54 -45.38
CA PHE A 34 37.96 -15.27 -46.47
C PHE A 34 38.77 -15.16 -47.78
N GLN A 35 38.87 -16.27 -48.53
CA GLN A 35 39.47 -16.27 -49.87
C GLN A 35 38.47 -15.85 -50.95
N THR A 36 38.09 -14.57 -50.93
CA THR A 36 37.06 -13.97 -51.80
C THR A 36 37.56 -13.52 -53.17
N ALA A 37 38.89 -13.54 -53.41
CA ALA A 37 39.53 -12.94 -54.59
C ALA A 37 38.97 -13.44 -55.94
N ASN A 38 38.45 -14.68 -55.97
CA ASN A 38 37.90 -15.32 -57.17
C ASN A 38 36.37 -15.37 -57.18
N TRP A 39 35.69 -14.71 -56.22
CA TRP A 39 34.24 -14.73 -56.10
C TRP A 39 33.62 -13.60 -56.92
N ASP A 40 33.66 -13.76 -58.24
CA ASP A 40 32.97 -12.87 -59.18
C ASP A 40 31.54 -13.37 -59.48
N VAL A 41 30.76 -12.56 -60.21
CA VAL A 41 29.39 -12.88 -60.63
C VAL A 41 29.32 -14.22 -61.38
N LEU A 42 30.34 -14.54 -62.19
CA LEU A 42 30.40 -15.79 -62.98
C LEU A 42 30.68 -17.01 -62.09
N PHE A 43 31.58 -16.87 -61.12
CA PHE A 43 31.94 -17.90 -60.15
C PHE A 43 30.76 -18.23 -59.25
N LEU A 44 30.05 -17.23 -58.74
CA LEU A 44 28.81 -17.46 -57.98
C LEU A 44 27.75 -18.17 -58.82
N GLY A 45 27.59 -17.78 -60.09
CA GLY A 45 26.69 -18.44 -61.04
C GLY A 45 27.03 -19.91 -61.27
N ARG A 46 28.31 -20.24 -61.45
CA ARG A 46 28.82 -21.62 -61.60
C ARG A 46 28.58 -22.48 -60.35
N ASN A 47 28.55 -21.87 -59.18
CA ASN A 47 28.25 -22.54 -57.91
C ASN A 47 26.75 -22.52 -57.55
N HIS A 48 25.88 -22.16 -58.50
CA HIS A 48 24.43 -22.07 -58.30
C HIS A 48 24.02 -21.13 -57.16
N VAL A 49 24.81 -20.08 -56.88
CA VAL A 49 24.50 -19.06 -55.86
C VAL A 49 23.91 -17.82 -56.54
N PRO A 50 22.66 -17.43 -56.23
CA PRO A 50 22.06 -16.23 -56.78
C PRO A 50 22.76 -14.96 -56.26
N VAL A 51 23.36 -14.18 -57.16
CA VAL A 51 24.21 -13.03 -56.82
C VAL A 51 23.49 -11.97 -55.98
N LYS A 52 22.29 -11.53 -56.40
CA LYS A 52 21.52 -10.50 -55.65
C LYS A 52 21.15 -10.97 -54.22
N PRO A 53 20.55 -12.15 -54.03
CA PRO A 53 20.34 -12.71 -52.69
C PRO A 53 21.63 -12.87 -51.88
N PHE A 54 22.73 -13.28 -52.52
CA PHE A 54 24.02 -13.43 -51.87
C PHE A 54 24.52 -12.12 -51.28
N ILE A 55 24.58 -11.06 -52.09
CA ILE A 55 24.95 -9.71 -51.64
C ILE A 55 24.07 -9.28 -50.47
N ALA A 56 22.75 -9.44 -50.59
CA ALA A 56 21.80 -9.06 -49.55
C ALA A 56 21.98 -9.85 -48.25
N ALA A 57 22.37 -11.12 -48.31
CA ALA A 57 22.65 -11.94 -47.14
C ALA A 57 23.98 -11.53 -46.49
N VAL A 58 25.03 -11.36 -47.28
CA VAL A 58 26.37 -11.06 -46.78
C VAL A 58 26.46 -9.68 -46.12
N LYS A 59 25.65 -8.71 -46.56
CA LYS A 59 25.54 -7.38 -45.92
C LYS A 59 25.28 -7.44 -44.42
N VAL A 60 24.66 -8.50 -43.89
CA VAL A 60 24.47 -8.68 -42.44
C VAL A 60 25.79 -8.73 -41.68
N LEU A 61 26.82 -9.36 -42.25
CA LEU A 61 28.16 -9.43 -41.67
C LEU A 61 29.01 -8.22 -42.07
N ALA A 62 28.97 -7.84 -43.34
CA ALA A 62 29.81 -6.75 -43.87
C ALA A 62 29.48 -5.39 -43.23
N ASN A 63 28.22 -5.17 -42.84
CA ASN A 63 27.78 -3.92 -42.23
C ASN A 63 27.88 -3.91 -40.70
N GLU A 64 28.33 -4.99 -40.04
CA GLU A 64 28.52 -5.00 -38.59
C GLU A 64 29.75 -4.16 -38.23
N THR A 65 29.53 -3.10 -37.45
CA THR A 65 30.55 -2.08 -37.16
C THR A 65 31.47 -2.44 -36.00
N ASP A 66 31.02 -3.30 -35.07
CA ASP A 66 31.85 -3.76 -33.94
C ASP A 66 32.70 -4.95 -34.41
N THR A 67 33.98 -4.71 -34.70
CA THR A 67 34.92 -5.73 -35.23
C THR A 67 34.98 -6.95 -34.32
N ASP A 68 35.05 -6.78 -33.00
CA ASP A 68 35.12 -7.91 -32.05
C ASP A 68 33.81 -8.73 -32.06
N LEU A 69 32.66 -8.07 -32.25
CA LEU A 69 31.38 -8.78 -32.40
C LEU A 69 31.34 -9.55 -33.72
N ARG A 70 31.83 -8.96 -34.80
CA ARG A 70 31.93 -9.61 -36.11
C ARG A 70 32.83 -10.85 -36.05
N GLU A 71 34.00 -10.76 -35.41
CA GLU A 71 34.89 -11.90 -35.16
C GLU A 71 34.20 -13.00 -34.37
N LYS A 72 33.43 -12.66 -33.31
CA LYS A 72 32.65 -13.65 -32.54
C LYS A 72 31.57 -14.33 -33.38
N ILE A 73 30.89 -13.59 -34.25
CA ILE A 73 29.90 -14.16 -35.18
C ILE A 73 30.59 -15.12 -36.17
N LEU A 74 31.77 -14.77 -36.68
CA LEU A 74 32.55 -15.64 -37.57
C LEU A 74 33.10 -16.89 -36.85
N ALA A 75 33.56 -16.75 -35.60
CA ALA A 75 33.96 -17.88 -34.76
C ALA A 75 32.79 -18.83 -34.48
N MET A 76 31.58 -18.28 -34.29
CA MET A 76 30.35 -19.08 -34.19
C MET A 76 30.06 -19.85 -35.48
N ALA A 77 30.36 -19.29 -36.66
CA ALA A 77 30.21 -20.00 -37.93
C ALA A 77 31.05 -21.28 -37.97
N ILE A 78 32.31 -21.20 -37.51
CA ILE A 78 33.22 -22.35 -37.42
C ILE A 78 32.75 -23.34 -36.36
N ARG A 79 32.45 -22.86 -35.15
CA ARG A 79 32.01 -23.71 -34.02
C ARG A 79 30.76 -24.52 -34.34
N ASN A 80 29.83 -23.92 -35.09
CA ASN A 80 28.57 -24.56 -35.47
C ASN A 80 28.68 -25.36 -36.78
N GLY A 81 29.89 -25.51 -37.33
CA GLY A 81 30.14 -26.35 -38.51
C GLY A 81 29.65 -25.78 -39.84
N TRP A 82 29.34 -24.49 -39.92
CA TRP A 82 28.98 -23.86 -41.20
C TRP A 82 30.16 -23.83 -42.18
N CYS A 83 31.37 -23.67 -41.65
CA CYS A 83 32.63 -23.79 -42.37
C CYS A 83 33.73 -24.39 -41.46
N ASN A 84 34.71 -25.06 -42.05
CA ASN A 84 35.83 -25.63 -41.28
C ASN A 84 36.86 -24.55 -40.89
N THR A 85 37.13 -23.63 -41.83
CA THR A 85 37.97 -22.44 -41.61
C THR A 85 37.42 -21.30 -42.48
N LEU A 86 37.72 -20.05 -42.13
CA LEU A 86 37.33 -18.90 -42.96
C LEU A 86 38.02 -18.94 -44.35
N ARG A 87 39.27 -19.40 -44.42
CA ARG A 87 40.02 -19.50 -45.69
C ARG A 87 39.45 -20.53 -46.66
N SER A 88 38.90 -21.63 -46.13
CA SER A 88 38.32 -22.71 -46.94
C SER A 88 36.79 -22.62 -47.10
N ALA A 89 36.16 -21.58 -46.56
CA ALA A 89 34.74 -21.38 -46.68
C ALA A 89 34.36 -21.15 -48.14
N THR A 90 33.39 -21.90 -48.64
CA THR A 90 32.84 -21.72 -50.00
C THR A 90 31.78 -20.61 -50.01
N PRO A 91 31.47 -20.01 -51.17
CA PRO A 91 30.38 -19.04 -51.27
C PRO A 91 29.04 -19.61 -50.82
N VAL A 92 28.78 -20.90 -51.11
CA VAL A 92 27.54 -21.58 -50.71
C VAL A 92 27.44 -21.68 -49.18
N GLN A 93 28.53 -22.03 -48.50
CA GLN A 93 28.58 -22.11 -47.04
C GLN A 93 28.34 -20.74 -46.39
N LEU A 94 29.04 -19.72 -46.86
CA LEU A 94 28.85 -18.35 -46.38
C LEU A 94 27.41 -17.87 -46.63
N PHE A 95 26.88 -18.12 -47.82
CA PHE A 95 25.52 -17.73 -48.16
C PHE A 95 24.49 -18.33 -47.20
N ARG A 96 24.56 -19.65 -46.98
CA ARG A 96 23.65 -20.36 -46.08
C ARG A 96 23.77 -19.86 -44.64
N PHE A 97 24.99 -19.60 -44.17
CA PHE A 97 25.21 -19.03 -42.84
C PHE A 97 24.61 -17.62 -42.72
N CYS A 98 24.85 -16.74 -43.68
CA CYS A 98 24.29 -15.39 -43.69
C CYS A 98 22.76 -15.38 -43.80
N VAL A 99 22.17 -16.32 -44.55
CA VAL A 99 20.71 -16.51 -44.57
C VAL A 99 20.21 -16.97 -43.21
N TRP A 100 20.91 -17.90 -42.55
CA TRP A 100 20.57 -18.31 -41.19
C TRP A 100 20.70 -17.18 -40.18
N LEU A 101 21.71 -16.30 -40.27
CA LEU A 101 21.84 -15.12 -39.41
C LEU A 101 20.61 -14.20 -39.46
N ARG A 102 19.89 -14.18 -40.59
CA ARG A 102 18.64 -13.42 -40.76
C ARG A 102 17.39 -14.14 -40.25
N SER A 103 17.49 -15.42 -39.93
CA SER A 103 16.39 -16.19 -39.32
C SER A 103 16.18 -15.79 -37.85
N ALA A 104 15.05 -16.21 -37.26
CA ALA A 104 14.79 -15.98 -35.83
C ALA A 104 15.87 -16.58 -34.92
N ASP A 105 16.36 -17.77 -35.25
CA ASP A 105 17.41 -18.47 -34.50
C ASP A 105 18.75 -17.73 -34.60
N GLY A 106 19.11 -17.29 -35.81
CA GLY A 106 20.32 -16.50 -36.04
C GLY A 106 20.30 -15.16 -35.32
N MET A 107 19.17 -14.45 -35.37
CA MET A 107 18.99 -13.19 -34.64
C MET A 107 19.08 -13.39 -33.12
N THR A 108 18.55 -14.49 -32.59
CA THR A 108 18.68 -14.84 -31.17
C THR A 108 20.15 -15.06 -30.80
N ALA A 109 20.90 -15.81 -31.62
CA ALA A 109 22.32 -16.05 -31.40
C ALA A 109 23.17 -14.76 -31.45
N ILE A 110 22.92 -13.88 -32.43
CA ILE A 110 23.58 -12.57 -32.51
C ILE A 110 23.26 -11.72 -31.28
N ASN A 111 22.01 -11.74 -30.81
CA ASN A 111 21.61 -10.99 -29.62
C ASN A 111 22.29 -11.49 -28.34
N VAL A 112 22.56 -12.79 -28.21
CA VAL A 112 23.37 -13.33 -27.10
C VAL A 112 24.79 -12.76 -27.14
N LEU A 113 25.45 -12.81 -28.31
CA LEU A 113 26.80 -12.27 -28.48
C LEU A 113 26.85 -10.76 -28.23
N ARG A 114 25.83 -10.01 -28.64
CA ARG A 114 25.70 -8.57 -28.35
C ARG A 114 25.58 -8.29 -26.86
N LYS A 115 24.82 -9.10 -26.12
CA LYS A 115 24.69 -8.99 -24.66
C LYS A 115 26.02 -9.27 -23.96
N GLU A 116 26.72 -10.33 -24.35
CA GLU A 116 28.06 -10.65 -23.83
C GLU A 116 29.03 -9.48 -24.09
N ARG A 117 29.04 -8.95 -25.31
CA ARG A 117 29.88 -7.80 -25.68
C ARG A 117 29.57 -6.55 -24.86
N LEU A 118 28.30 -6.30 -24.54
CA LEU A 118 27.90 -5.19 -23.66
C LEU A 118 28.42 -5.37 -22.22
N LEU A 119 28.43 -6.61 -21.72
CA LEU A 119 28.98 -6.91 -20.40
C LEU A 119 30.50 -6.75 -20.38
N GLU A 120 31.20 -7.24 -21.40
CA GLU A 120 32.65 -7.05 -21.57
C GLU A 120 33.05 -5.57 -21.58
N LYS A 121 32.30 -4.72 -22.29
CA LYS A 121 32.55 -3.26 -22.30
C LYS A 121 32.32 -2.59 -20.94
N ARG A 122 31.55 -3.20 -20.05
CA ARG A 122 31.27 -2.70 -18.68
C ARG A 122 32.26 -3.21 -17.65
N VAL A 123 33.12 -4.16 -18.02
CA VAL A 123 34.18 -4.65 -17.13
C VAL A 123 35.12 -3.50 -16.79
N THR A 124 35.21 -3.21 -15.50
CA THR A 124 36.14 -2.21 -14.93
C THR A 124 37.36 -2.94 -14.36
N ARG A 125 38.52 -2.27 -14.28
CA ARG A 125 39.78 -2.86 -13.80
C ARG A 125 39.56 -3.64 -12.50
N GLY A 126 39.89 -4.93 -12.52
CA GLY A 126 39.85 -5.83 -11.37
C GLY A 126 38.56 -6.66 -11.22
N LEU A 127 37.58 -6.48 -12.09
CA LEU A 127 36.34 -7.28 -12.12
C LEU A 127 36.32 -8.17 -13.37
N ASP A 128 35.62 -9.30 -13.28
CA ASP A 128 35.33 -10.12 -14.45
C ASP A 128 33.90 -9.86 -15.01
N VAL A 129 33.55 -10.54 -16.10
CA VAL A 129 32.22 -10.42 -16.73
C VAL A 129 31.10 -10.95 -15.81
N ALA A 130 31.39 -11.96 -15.00
CA ALA A 130 30.43 -12.55 -14.06
C ALA A 130 30.11 -11.58 -12.91
N ASP A 131 31.12 -10.88 -12.39
CA ASP A 131 30.97 -9.84 -11.37
C ASP A 131 30.05 -8.71 -11.86
N VAL A 132 30.21 -8.27 -13.12
CA VAL A 132 29.37 -7.24 -13.72
C VAL A 132 27.92 -7.73 -13.88
N ALA A 133 27.73 -8.98 -14.30
CA ALA A 133 26.41 -9.58 -14.45
C ALA A 133 25.70 -9.72 -13.10
N LEU A 134 26.37 -10.26 -12.09
CA LEU A 134 25.85 -10.41 -10.72
C LEU A 134 25.56 -9.07 -10.06
N THR A 135 26.44 -8.07 -10.25
CA THR A 135 26.22 -6.70 -9.76
C THR A 135 24.99 -6.08 -10.40
N SER A 136 24.75 -6.33 -11.70
CA SER A 136 23.56 -5.83 -12.39
C SER A 136 22.29 -6.53 -11.87
N ALA A 137 22.33 -7.85 -11.66
CA ALA A 137 21.23 -8.61 -11.10
C ALA A 137 20.90 -8.16 -9.66
N LEU A 138 21.91 -7.91 -8.82
CA LEU A 138 21.72 -7.42 -7.46
C LEU A 138 21.08 -6.03 -7.44
N LYS A 139 21.47 -5.13 -8.35
CA LYS A 139 20.84 -3.81 -8.49
C LYS A 139 19.36 -3.92 -8.83
N GLU A 140 19.00 -4.84 -9.73
CA GLU A 140 17.61 -5.10 -10.07
C GLU A 140 16.83 -5.65 -8.86
N GLN A 141 17.40 -6.64 -8.16
CA GLN A 141 16.78 -7.20 -6.96
C GLN A 141 16.56 -6.16 -5.86
N ILE A 142 17.52 -5.24 -5.67
CA ILE A 142 17.38 -4.12 -4.72
C ILE A 142 16.24 -3.19 -5.16
N SER A 143 16.15 -2.89 -6.46
CA SER A 143 15.06 -2.07 -7.02
C SER A 143 13.70 -2.70 -6.77
N ASP A 144 13.55 -4.00 -7.06
CA ASP A 144 12.32 -4.75 -6.82
C ASP A 144 11.94 -4.76 -5.33
N MET A 145 12.91 -5.03 -4.45
CA MET A 145 12.70 -5.02 -3.00
C MET A 145 12.21 -3.65 -2.50
N ILE A 146 12.80 -2.55 -2.99
CA ILE A 146 12.40 -1.19 -2.61
C ILE A 146 10.98 -0.89 -3.09
N ALA A 147 10.65 -1.25 -4.33
CA ALA A 147 9.32 -1.08 -4.90
C ALA A 147 8.26 -1.85 -4.10
N GLU A 148 8.56 -3.11 -3.78
CA GLU A 148 7.66 -3.98 -3.03
C GLU A 148 7.46 -3.49 -1.59
N ARG A 149 8.55 -3.09 -0.92
CA ARG A 149 8.46 -2.48 0.43
C ARG A 149 7.60 -1.21 0.43
N LYS A 150 7.71 -0.38 -0.62
CA LYS A 150 6.89 0.83 -0.76
C LYS A 150 5.42 0.47 -0.95
N ARG A 151 5.11 -0.54 -1.77
CA ARG A 151 3.74 -1.04 -1.99
C ARG A 151 3.11 -1.52 -0.69
N LEU A 152 3.78 -2.42 0.02
CA LEU A 152 3.30 -2.97 1.29
C LEU A 152 3.10 -1.88 2.36
N ARG A 153 4.02 -0.91 2.42
CA ARG A 153 3.87 0.22 3.34
C ARG A 153 2.60 1.02 3.04
N ALA A 154 2.37 1.38 1.78
CA ALA A 154 1.20 2.16 1.40
C ALA A 154 -0.11 1.43 1.74
N GLU A 155 -0.20 0.13 1.43
CA GLU A 155 -1.37 -0.70 1.76
C GLU A 155 -1.67 -0.72 3.26
N HIS A 156 -0.65 -0.91 4.10
CA HIS A 156 -0.83 -0.91 5.55
C HIS A 156 -1.08 0.49 6.13
N GLU A 157 -0.50 1.55 5.57
CA GLU A 157 -0.77 2.92 5.99
C GLU A 157 -2.23 3.31 5.71
N ASP A 158 -2.77 2.93 4.55
CA ASP A 158 -4.18 3.14 4.20
C ASP A 158 -5.11 2.37 5.14
N TYR A 159 -4.80 1.09 5.39
CA TYR A 159 -5.57 0.27 6.34
C TYR A 159 -5.56 0.87 7.76
N LEU A 160 -4.40 1.32 8.25
CA LEU A 160 -4.29 1.97 9.56
C LEU A 160 -5.07 3.29 9.62
N ALA A 161 -5.08 4.06 8.53
CA ALA A 161 -5.85 5.30 8.46
C ALA A 161 -7.36 5.03 8.55
N ASP A 162 -7.85 4.00 7.87
CA ASP A 162 -9.25 3.58 7.95
C ASP A 162 -9.63 3.11 9.36
N MET A 163 -8.82 2.22 9.96
CA MET A 163 -9.06 1.74 11.33
C MET A 163 -9.10 2.88 12.35
N ARG A 164 -8.22 3.88 12.22
CA ARG A 164 -8.24 5.09 13.06
C ARG A 164 -9.54 5.90 12.91
N ARG A 165 -10.08 5.99 11.69
CA ARG A 165 -11.39 6.65 11.45
C ARG A 165 -12.52 5.87 12.10
N GLN A 166 -12.51 4.55 11.99
CA GLN A 166 -13.53 3.69 12.62
C GLN A 166 -13.50 3.81 14.15
N ILE A 167 -12.31 3.82 14.76
CA ILE A 167 -12.15 4.06 16.20
C ILE A 167 -12.74 5.43 16.57
N ALA A 168 -12.38 6.49 15.85
CA ALA A 168 -12.90 7.83 16.13
C ALA A 168 -14.44 7.91 16.01
N LEU A 169 -15.03 7.23 15.04
CA LEU A 169 -16.49 7.13 14.89
C LEU A 169 -17.11 6.45 16.11
N ARG A 170 -16.60 5.27 16.49
CA ARG A 170 -17.12 4.51 17.64
C ARG A 170 -16.96 5.24 18.97
N THR A 171 -15.86 5.95 19.16
CA THR A 171 -15.65 6.80 20.34
C THR A 171 -16.72 7.90 20.40
N ARG A 172 -17.01 8.57 19.28
CA ARG A 172 -18.07 9.60 19.24
C ARG A 172 -19.45 9.02 19.53
N GLU A 173 -19.79 7.89 18.91
CA GLU A 173 -21.06 7.20 19.18
C GLU A 173 -21.19 6.79 20.66
N TYR A 174 -20.10 6.31 21.26
CA TYR A 174 -20.06 5.98 22.68
C TYR A 174 -20.28 7.23 23.54
N GLU A 175 -19.56 8.31 23.28
CA GLU A 175 -19.69 9.58 24.02
C GLU A 175 -21.11 10.17 23.91
N GLU A 176 -21.70 10.12 22.72
CA GLU A 176 -23.06 10.59 22.46
C GLU A 176 -24.09 9.75 23.23
N ARG A 177 -24.00 8.41 23.16
CA ARG A 177 -24.87 7.52 23.92
C ARG A 177 -24.71 7.67 25.43
N MET A 178 -23.49 7.87 25.92
CA MET A 178 -23.25 8.13 27.34
C MET A 178 -23.86 9.47 27.78
N ARG A 179 -23.82 10.49 26.90
CA ARG A 179 -24.47 11.78 27.16
C ARG A 179 -25.99 11.65 27.18
N GLU A 180 -26.58 10.95 26.23
CA GLU A 180 -28.02 10.66 26.19
C GLU A 180 -28.46 9.88 27.43
N HIS A 181 -27.69 8.86 27.82
CA HIS A 181 -27.95 8.08 29.01
C HIS A 181 -27.89 8.94 30.28
N SER A 182 -26.87 9.79 30.40
CA SER A 182 -26.75 10.73 31.51
C SER A 182 -27.92 11.72 31.55
N ALA A 183 -28.36 12.24 30.41
CA ALA A 183 -29.51 13.13 30.32
C ALA A 183 -30.83 12.44 30.72
N TYR A 184 -31.04 11.19 30.31
CA TYR A 184 -32.23 10.42 30.66
C TYR A 184 -32.38 10.21 32.17
N TYR A 185 -31.26 10.06 32.89
CA TYR A 185 -31.26 9.91 34.35
C TYR A 185 -31.00 11.22 35.09
N ALA A 186 -31.18 12.39 34.45
CA ALA A 186 -31.16 13.66 35.18
C ALA A 186 -32.36 13.75 36.15
N PRO A 187 -32.19 14.30 37.37
CA PRO A 187 -30.98 14.93 37.91
C PRO A 187 -29.98 13.94 38.55
N ALA A 188 -30.34 12.67 38.73
CA ALA A 188 -29.54 11.67 39.44
C ALA A 188 -28.13 11.50 38.85
N SER A 189 -27.97 11.63 37.53
CA SER A 189 -26.66 11.59 36.85
C SER A 189 -25.68 12.69 37.27
N THR A 190 -26.18 13.77 37.89
CA THR A 190 -25.38 14.89 38.39
C THR A 190 -25.27 14.92 39.92
N TYR A 191 -25.98 14.02 40.61
CA TYR A 191 -25.91 13.91 42.05
C TYR A 191 -24.54 13.36 42.47
N GLN A 192 -23.94 14.02 43.45
CA GLN A 192 -22.70 13.58 44.06
C GLN A 192 -23.01 13.13 45.48
N GLU A 193 -22.65 11.89 45.79
CA GLU A 193 -22.73 11.35 47.14
C GLU A 193 -21.82 12.16 48.08
N MET A 194 -22.17 12.16 49.37
CA MET A 194 -21.33 12.76 50.39
C MET A 194 -19.99 12.02 50.44
N ASP A 195 -18.89 12.75 50.53
CA ASP A 195 -17.62 12.11 50.85
C ASP A 195 -17.59 11.64 52.31
N GLU A 196 -16.58 10.85 52.67
CA GLU A 196 -16.50 10.25 54.00
C GLU A 196 -16.40 11.31 55.10
N VAL A 197 -15.75 12.43 54.84
CA VAL A 197 -15.54 13.50 55.82
C VAL A 197 -16.86 14.23 56.06
N ASP A 198 -17.53 14.68 54.99
CA ASP A 198 -18.82 15.36 55.05
C ASP A 198 -19.90 14.49 55.70
N LEU A 199 -19.91 13.19 55.38
CA LEU A 199 -20.82 12.22 56.00
C LEU A 199 -20.56 12.12 57.51
N SER A 200 -19.29 11.97 57.90
CA SER A 200 -18.90 11.83 59.31
C SER A 200 -19.25 13.09 60.11
N THR A 201 -18.98 14.27 59.55
CA THR A 201 -19.34 15.55 60.18
C THR A 201 -20.85 15.69 60.34
N THR A 202 -21.63 15.34 59.31
CA THR A 202 -23.09 15.44 59.37
C THR A 202 -23.68 14.45 60.38
N CYS A 203 -23.19 13.22 60.44
CA CYS A 203 -23.61 12.24 61.45
C CYS A 203 -23.30 12.71 62.88
N HIS A 204 -22.15 13.34 63.10
CA HIS A 204 -21.81 13.90 64.41
C HIS A 204 -22.73 15.06 64.79
N VAL A 205 -23.07 15.94 63.84
CA VAL A 205 -24.04 17.04 64.09
C VAL A 205 -25.40 16.48 64.47
N LEU A 206 -25.89 15.45 63.77
CA LEU A 206 -27.17 14.81 64.09
C LEU A 206 -27.15 14.16 65.48
N TYR A 207 -26.05 13.49 65.83
CA TYR A 207 -25.86 12.91 67.17
C TYR A 207 -25.85 13.99 68.26
N HIS A 208 -25.11 15.09 68.05
CA HIS A 208 -25.07 16.21 68.97
C HIS A 208 -26.47 16.80 69.19
N ASP A 209 -27.23 17.02 68.12
CA ASP A 209 -28.61 17.55 68.19
C ASP A 209 -29.54 16.60 68.99
N GLU A 210 -29.37 15.27 68.84
CA GLU A 210 -30.12 14.27 69.61
C GLU A 210 -29.78 14.29 71.11
N CYS A 211 -28.49 14.37 71.45
CA CYS A 211 -28.03 14.49 72.85
C CYS A 211 -28.57 15.76 73.51
N VAL A 212 -28.52 16.90 72.80
CA VAL A 212 -29.09 18.17 73.27
C VAL A 212 -30.59 18.06 73.48
N ALA A 213 -31.32 17.43 72.55
CA ALA A 213 -32.77 17.24 72.67
C ALA A 213 -33.15 16.32 73.85
N SER A 214 -32.28 15.39 74.23
CA SER A 214 -32.51 14.39 75.27
C SER A 214 -31.90 14.74 76.64
N ASP A 215 -31.22 15.89 76.76
CA ASP A 215 -30.46 16.33 77.95
C ASP A 215 -29.38 15.31 78.37
N GLU A 216 -28.76 14.64 77.39
CA GLU A 216 -27.68 13.67 77.58
C GLU A 216 -26.30 14.29 77.32
N GLN A 217 -25.27 13.75 77.98
CA GLN A 217 -23.89 14.20 77.78
C GLN A 217 -23.30 13.55 76.51
N GLU A 218 -22.83 14.39 75.59
CA GLU A 218 -22.15 13.98 74.37
C GLU A 218 -20.85 13.23 74.66
N VAL A 219 -20.60 12.15 73.92
CA VAL A 219 -19.35 11.39 73.97
C VAL A 219 -18.34 11.96 72.98
N ASP A 220 -17.06 12.00 73.36
CA ASP A 220 -15.99 12.52 72.50
C ASP A 220 -15.88 11.76 71.15
N PRO A 221 -15.60 12.47 70.04
CA PRO A 221 -15.50 11.89 68.70
C PRO A 221 -14.18 11.15 68.46
N THR A 222 -13.98 10.02 69.15
CA THR A 222 -12.91 9.07 68.84
C THR A 222 -13.25 8.29 67.57
N PRO A 223 -12.26 7.67 66.89
CA PRO A 223 -12.53 6.87 65.70
C PRO A 223 -13.61 5.80 65.89
N GLU A 224 -13.62 5.11 67.04
CA GLU A 224 -14.60 4.08 67.37
C GLU A 224 -16.02 4.66 67.54
N ASN A 225 -16.14 5.84 68.15
CA ASN A 225 -17.43 6.51 68.35
C ASN A 225 -17.96 7.10 67.04
N MET A 226 -17.07 7.64 66.18
CA MET A 226 -17.45 8.12 64.85
C MET A 226 -18.00 7.01 63.95
N ASP A 227 -17.49 5.78 64.06
CA ASP A 227 -18.08 4.61 63.41
C ASP A 227 -19.50 4.32 63.90
N ALA A 228 -19.72 4.39 65.21
CA ALA A 228 -21.05 4.20 65.80
C ALA A 228 -22.03 5.30 65.34
N PHE A 229 -21.60 6.57 65.31
CA PHE A 229 -22.42 7.68 64.82
C PHE A 229 -22.80 7.51 63.34
N ARG A 230 -21.86 7.04 62.50
CA ARG A 230 -22.14 6.74 61.08
C ARG A 230 -23.12 5.60 60.90
N GLN A 231 -23.06 4.55 61.72
CA GLN A 231 -24.02 3.45 61.64
C GLN A 231 -25.43 3.89 62.05
N LEU A 232 -25.53 4.77 63.05
CA LEU A 232 -26.81 5.23 63.59
C LEU A 232 -27.47 6.30 62.69
N HIS A 233 -26.72 7.35 62.33
CA HIS A 233 -27.26 8.52 61.63
C HIS A 233 -26.94 8.56 60.13
N GLY A 234 -26.13 7.64 59.61
CA GLY A 234 -25.74 7.61 58.20
C GLY A 234 -26.91 7.65 57.21
N PRO A 235 -27.95 6.82 57.37
CA PRO A 235 -29.12 6.85 56.48
C PRO A 235 -29.87 8.19 56.51
N GLU A 236 -29.98 8.81 57.68
CA GLU A 236 -30.64 10.11 57.84
C GLU A 236 -29.81 11.24 57.22
N ALA A 237 -28.49 11.26 57.48
CA ALA A 237 -27.57 12.21 56.87
C ALA A 237 -27.63 12.18 55.33
N GLN A 238 -27.64 10.97 54.75
CA GLN A 238 -27.77 10.78 53.30
C GLN A 238 -29.14 11.26 52.79
N SER A 239 -30.23 10.94 53.49
CA SER A 239 -31.58 11.39 53.13
C SER A 239 -31.69 12.92 53.13
N ILE A 240 -31.14 13.59 54.15
CA ILE A 240 -31.09 15.05 54.25
C ILE A 240 -30.27 15.63 53.09
N HIS A 241 -29.14 15.03 52.75
CA HIS A 241 -28.31 15.48 51.62
C HIS A 241 -29.03 15.35 50.28
N MET A 242 -29.69 14.22 50.02
CA MET A 242 -30.53 14.03 48.82
C MET A 242 -31.68 15.05 48.77
N ALA A 243 -32.34 15.30 49.91
CA ALA A 243 -33.41 16.29 50.01
C ALA A 243 -32.91 17.71 49.71
N ARG A 244 -31.71 18.08 50.21
CA ARG A 244 -31.06 19.36 49.88
C ARG A 244 -30.71 19.44 48.39
N PHE A 245 -30.24 18.37 47.78
CA PHE A 245 -29.97 18.33 46.34
C PHE A 245 -31.24 18.57 45.51
N LEU A 246 -32.37 18.02 45.94
CA LEU A 246 -33.69 18.17 45.33
C LEU A 246 -34.44 19.45 45.74
N ALA A 247 -33.84 20.31 46.57
CA ALA A 247 -34.41 21.60 46.92
C ALA A 247 -34.41 22.59 45.74
N ASP A 248 -33.55 22.36 44.74
CA ASP A 248 -33.61 23.07 43.45
C ASP A 248 -34.86 22.65 42.66
N GLN A 249 -35.73 23.63 42.41
CA GLN A 249 -36.99 23.43 41.70
C GLN A 249 -36.81 22.74 40.34
N ARG A 250 -35.74 23.08 39.60
CA ARG A 250 -35.49 22.48 38.28
C ARG A 250 -35.21 20.99 38.38
N ARG A 251 -34.38 20.57 39.34
CA ARG A 251 -34.04 19.16 39.56
C ARG A 251 -35.25 18.37 40.01
N ARG A 252 -36.10 18.99 40.84
CA ARG A 252 -37.37 18.39 41.25
C ARG A 252 -38.29 18.16 40.06
N GLU A 253 -38.44 19.16 39.18
CA GLU A 253 -39.25 19.04 37.95
C GLU A 253 -38.71 17.93 37.03
N GLU A 254 -37.40 17.90 36.77
CA GLU A 254 -36.74 16.86 35.98
C GLU A 254 -37.00 15.44 36.55
N LEU A 255 -36.88 15.27 37.87
CA LEU A 255 -37.15 13.98 38.52
C LEU A 255 -38.62 13.56 38.42
N LEU A 256 -39.56 14.52 38.51
CA LEU A 256 -40.98 14.22 38.39
C LEU A 256 -41.37 13.78 36.98
N VAL A 257 -40.82 14.44 35.95
CA VAL A 257 -40.98 14.01 34.54
C VAL A 257 -40.49 12.58 34.36
N TRP A 258 -39.30 12.26 34.88
CA TRP A 258 -38.77 10.90 34.81
C TRP A 258 -39.67 9.88 35.55
N VAL A 259 -40.23 10.24 36.70
CA VAL A 259 -41.17 9.38 37.44
C VAL A 259 -42.43 9.10 36.62
N GLU A 260 -42.99 10.09 35.93
CA GLU A 260 -44.15 9.92 35.05
C GLU A 260 -43.83 8.99 33.86
N GLU A 261 -42.69 9.21 33.19
CA GLU A 261 -42.23 8.33 32.12
C GLU A 261 -42.00 6.89 32.62
N LYS A 262 -41.45 6.74 33.82
CA LYS A 262 -41.22 5.43 34.44
C LYS A 262 -42.52 4.70 34.75
N ILE A 263 -43.56 5.41 35.18
CA ILE A 263 -44.90 4.84 35.37
C ILE A 263 -45.41 4.26 34.04
N LEU A 264 -45.32 5.01 32.94
CA LEU A 264 -45.75 4.53 31.62
C LEU A 264 -44.95 3.29 31.18
N GLU A 265 -43.64 3.27 31.40
CA GLU A 265 -42.79 2.10 31.13
C GLU A 265 -43.25 0.87 31.94
N LEU A 266 -43.56 1.04 33.22
CA LEU A 266 -44.00 -0.04 34.11
C LEU A 266 -45.40 -0.55 33.73
N VAL A 267 -46.31 0.32 33.30
CA VAL A 267 -47.63 -0.08 32.74
C VAL A 267 -47.42 -0.93 31.49
N ASN A 268 -46.58 -0.47 30.56
CA ASN A 268 -46.34 -1.19 29.30
C ASN A 268 -45.67 -2.56 29.50
N THR A 269 -44.87 -2.70 30.54
CA THR A 269 -44.18 -3.96 30.89
C THR A 269 -44.98 -4.86 31.84
N GLY A 270 -46.11 -4.38 32.36
CA GLY A 270 -47.00 -5.13 33.24
C GLY A 270 -46.54 -5.22 34.70
N ASP A 271 -45.58 -4.40 35.14
CA ASP A 271 -45.09 -4.34 36.51
C ASP A 271 -45.93 -3.39 37.37
N PHE A 272 -47.19 -3.78 37.57
CA PHE A 272 -48.17 -3.02 38.34
C PHE A 272 -47.80 -2.80 39.82
N PRO A 273 -47.11 -3.72 40.53
CA PRO A 273 -46.67 -3.46 41.90
C PRO A 273 -45.71 -2.28 42.02
N ARG A 274 -44.70 -2.19 41.13
CA ARG A 274 -43.77 -1.06 41.15
C ARG A 274 -44.43 0.22 40.66
N GLU A 275 -45.28 0.11 39.64
CA GLU A 275 -46.05 1.26 39.13
C GLU A 275 -46.85 1.96 40.23
N LYS A 276 -47.57 1.21 41.07
CA LYS A 276 -48.31 1.77 42.22
C LYS A 276 -47.40 2.52 43.20
N THR A 277 -46.21 2.00 43.45
CA THR A 277 -45.21 2.67 44.30
C THR A 277 -44.79 4.01 43.70
N PHE A 278 -44.50 4.06 42.40
CA PHE A 278 -44.13 5.31 41.72
C PHE A 278 -45.28 6.33 41.67
N ARG A 279 -46.53 5.89 41.49
CA ARG A 279 -47.71 6.77 41.61
C ARG A 279 -47.86 7.35 43.01
N SER A 280 -47.60 6.55 44.04
CA SER A 280 -47.60 7.03 45.44
C SER A 280 -46.53 8.11 45.67
N PHE A 281 -45.34 7.93 45.09
CA PHE A 281 -44.27 8.94 45.14
C PHE A 281 -44.69 10.25 44.46
N LEU A 282 -45.26 10.16 43.26
CA LEU A 282 -45.74 11.33 42.50
C LEU A 282 -46.83 12.10 43.27
N SER A 283 -47.82 11.38 43.80
CA SER A 283 -48.90 11.96 44.61
C SER A 283 -48.37 12.65 45.88
N SER A 284 -47.38 12.06 46.54
CA SER A 284 -46.79 12.62 47.76
C SER A 284 -45.90 13.83 47.47
N ALA A 285 -45.28 13.90 46.29
CA ALA A 285 -44.43 15.00 45.86
C ALA A 285 -45.22 16.22 45.33
N GLY A 286 -46.55 16.16 45.30
CA GLY A 286 -47.43 17.23 44.81
C GLY A 286 -47.60 17.28 43.29
N GLY A 287 -47.21 16.22 42.58
CA GLY A 287 -47.46 16.06 41.13
C GLY A 287 -48.90 15.62 40.87
N GLY A 288 -49.57 16.27 39.90
CA GLY A 288 -50.92 15.88 39.49
C GLY A 288 -50.88 14.62 38.64
N VAL A 289 -51.59 13.57 39.05
CA VAL A 289 -51.77 12.37 38.21
C VAL A 289 -52.62 12.77 37.01
N ALA A 290 -52.07 12.76 35.80
CA ALA A 290 -52.87 12.89 34.59
C ALA A 290 -53.93 11.77 34.59
N PRO A 291 -55.23 12.09 34.44
CA PRO A 291 -56.29 11.09 34.48
C PRO A 291 -56.09 10.10 33.32
N GLU A 292 -56.22 8.81 33.64
CA GLU A 292 -56.13 7.69 32.70
C GLU A 292 -57.09 7.89 31.51
N ILE A 293 -56.58 7.69 30.28
CA ILE A 293 -57.37 7.55 29.04
C ILE A 293 -57.57 6.07 28.77
#